data_AF-A0A9D5QZK1-F1
#
_entry.id   AF-A0A9D5QZK1-F1
#
_cell.length_a   1.000
_cell.length_b   1.000
_cell.length_c   1.000
_cell.angle_alpha   90.00
_cell.angle_beta   90.00
_cell.angle_gamma   90.00
#
_symmetry.space_group_name_H-M   'P 1'
#
loop_
_entity.id
_entity.type
_entity.pdbx_description
1 polymer ?
#
loop_
_entity_poly.entity_id
_entity_poly.type
_entity_poly.pdbx_seq_one_letter_code
_entity_poly.pdbx_strand_id
1 'polypeptide(L)'
;MAVKTTAAGKMDKRTKEYKELKERLAKARAAKAKSAKPAAPQSKLKKTASGKVDKRTKEGKEIAARMAKARKAKNSLANRLKRLFR
;
A
#
# COMPACT_ATOMS: atom_id res chain seq x y z
N MET A 1 -29.55 26.30 -23.22
CA MET A 1 -28.58 27.34 -23.63
C MET A 1 -27.64 26.73 -24.65
N ALA A 2 -27.41 27.39 -25.78
CA ALA A 2 -26.50 26.89 -26.80
C ALA A 2 -25.06 27.03 -26.30
N VAL A 3 -24.37 25.89 -26.17
CA VAL A 3 -22.98 25.84 -25.72
C VAL A 3 -22.10 26.52 -26.75
N LYS A 4 -21.40 27.58 -26.33
CA LYS A 4 -20.45 28.30 -27.21
C LYS A 4 -19.20 27.44 -27.42
N THR A 5 -19.03 26.95 -28.65
CA THR A 5 -17.86 26.20 -29.09
C THR A 5 -16.92 27.10 -29.88
N THR A 6 -15.64 26.78 -29.83
CA THR A 6 -14.59 27.35 -30.65
C THR A 6 -14.66 26.76 -32.07
N ALA A 7 -14.01 27.38 -33.05
CA ALA A 7 -13.94 26.86 -34.43
C ALA A 7 -13.39 25.42 -34.51
N ALA A 8 -12.60 25.00 -33.51
CA ALA A 8 -12.10 23.63 -33.37
C ALA A 8 -13.11 22.66 -32.72
N GLY A 9 -14.37 23.05 -32.54
CA GLY A 9 -15.43 22.24 -31.92
C GLY A 9 -15.33 22.05 -30.40
N LYS A 10 -14.33 22.63 -29.74
CA LYS A 10 -14.15 22.55 -28.28
C LYS A 10 -14.93 23.65 -27.57
N MET A 11 -15.44 23.41 -26.37
CA MET A 11 -16.06 24.48 -25.56
C MET A 11 -15.10 25.65 -25.35
N ASP A 12 -15.60 26.88 -25.52
CA ASP A 12 -14.80 28.09 -25.30
C ASP A 12 -14.55 28.31 -23.80
N LYS A 13 -13.26 28.36 -23.44
CA LYS A 13 -12.78 28.50 -22.05
C LYS A 13 -13.16 29.84 -21.41
N ARG A 14 -13.50 30.85 -22.21
CA ARG A 14 -13.89 32.18 -21.74
C ARG A 14 -15.34 32.22 -21.25
N THR A 15 -16.13 31.21 -21.60
CA THR A 15 -17.55 31.14 -21.24
C THR A 15 -17.74 30.81 -19.76
N LYS A 16 -18.84 31.31 -19.19
CA LYS A 16 -19.24 30.99 -17.81
C LYS A 16 -19.47 29.49 -17.63
N GLU A 17 -20.12 28.87 -18.62
CA GLU A 17 -20.41 27.43 -18.66
C GLU A 17 -19.16 26.56 -18.52
N TYR A 18 -18.07 26.89 -19.23
CA TYR A 18 -16.82 26.13 -19.12
C TYR A 18 -16.18 26.25 -17.74
N LYS A 19 -16.20 27.46 -17.15
CA LYS A 19 -15.64 27.71 -15.82
C LYS A 19 -16.41 26.93 -14.75
N GLU A 20 -17.73 26.97 -14.79
CA GLU A 20 -18.59 26.21 -13.89
C GLU A 20 -18.38 24.69 -14.02
N LEU A 21 -18.25 24.17 -15.24
CA LEU A 21 -17.99 22.75 -15.48
C LEU A 21 -16.63 22.34 -14.89
N LYS A 22 -15.59 23.16 -15.08
CA LYS A 22 -14.27 22.93 -14.50
C LYS A 22 -14.31 22.89 -12.97
N GLU A 23 -15.06 23.79 -12.34
CA GLU A 23 -15.24 23.82 -10.88
C GLU A 23 -16.00 22.60 -10.37
N ARG A 24 -17.10 22.21 -11.02
CA ARG A 24 -17.85 20.98 -10.69
C ARG A 24 -16.96 19.75 -10.79
N LEU A 25 -16.13 19.68 -11.82
CA LEU A 25 -15.22 18.57 -12.04
C LEU A 25 -14.08 18.53 -11.00
N ALA A 26 -13.56 19.69 -10.59
CA ALA A 26 -12.62 19.78 -9.48
C ALA A 26 -13.26 19.31 -8.16
N LYS A 27 -14.50 19.74 -7.87
CA LYS A 27 -15.25 19.34 -6.67
C LYS A 27 -15.56 17.84 -6.67
N ALA A 28 -15.92 17.26 -7.81
CA ALA A 28 -16.13 15.82 -7.98
C ALA A 28 -14.84 15.02 -7.75
N ARG A 29 -13.70 15.50 -8.25
CA ARG A 29 -12.38 14.87 -7.98
C ARG A 29 -12.02 14.92 -6.50
N ALA A 30 -12.24 16.06 -5.84
CA ALA A 30 -11.98 16.20 -4.41
C ALA A 30 -12.90 15.29 -3.57
N ALA A 31 -14.18 15.18 -3.93
CA ALA A 31 -15.10 14.24 -3.28
C ALA A 31 -14.66 12.78 -3.46
N LYS A 32 -14.23 12.40 -4.67
CA LYS A 32 -13.68 11.07 -4.94
C LYS A 32 -12.43 10.78 -4.11
N ALA A 33 -11.53 11.74 -3.98
CA ALA A 33 -10.32 11.61 -3.16
C ALA A 33 -10.66 11.43 -1.66
N LYS A 34 -11.70 12.10 -1.14
CA LYS A 34 -12.17 11.91 0.24
C LYS A 34 -12.82 10.55 0.46
N SER A 35 -13.49 10.00 -0.55
CA SER A 35 -14.11 8.66 -0.50
C SER A 35 -13.13 7.52 -0.76
N ALA A 36 -11.93 7.82 -1.26
CA ALA A 36 -10.91 6.81 -1.50
C ALA A 36 -10.42 6.29 -0.14
N LYS A 37 -10.62 4.98 0.09
CA LYS A 37 -10.11 4.30 1.28
C LYS A 37 -8.61 4.58 1.40
N PRO A 38 -8.09 5.03 2.56
CA PRO A 38 -6.66 5.22 2.73
C PRO A 38 -5.95 3.91 2.39
N ALA A 39 -4.92 4.00 1.53
CA ALA A 39 -4.10 2.86 1.22
C ALA A 39 -3.59 2.25 2.53
N ALA A 40 -3.70 0.92 2.66
CA ALA A 40 -3.22 0.23 3.84
C ALA A 40 -1.77 0.65 4.12
N PRO A 41 -1.42 0.96 5.39
CA PRO A 41 -0.08 1.43 5.71
C PRO A 41 0.93 0.41 5.19
N GLN A 42 1.80 0.84 4.27
CA GLN A 42 2.86 -0.01 3.76
C GLN A 42 3.74 -0.41 4.95
N SER A 43 3.91 -1.72 5.15
CA SER A 43 4.75 -2.24 6.23
C SER A 43 6.13 -1.61 6.13
N LYS A 44 6.59 -0.93 7.19
CA LYS A 44 7.93 -0.30 7.25
C LYS A 44 9.09 -1.32 7.17
N LEU A 45 8.75 -2.61 7.19
CA LEU A 45 9.69 -3.72 7.15
C LEU A 45 10.52 -3.69 5.86
N LYS A 46 11.84 -3.55 6.00
CA LYS A 46 12.76 -3.64 4.88
C LYS A 46 12.79 -5.07 4.33
N LYS A 47 12.66 -5.18 3.01
CA LYS A 47 12.71 -6.43 2.27
C LYS A 47 13.93 -6.42 1.34
N THR A 48 14.49 -7.61 1.14
CA THR A 48 15.52 -7.87 0.12
C THR A 48 14.92 -7.83 -1.29
N ALA A 49 15.75 -7.80 -2.33
CA ALA A 49 15.31 -7.86 -3.73
C ALA A 49 14.44 -9.10 -4.03
N SER A 50 14.64 -10.20 -3.29
CA SER A 50 13.83 -11.42 -3.37
C SER A 50 12.47 -11.34 -2.66
N GLY A 51 12.12 -10.19 -2.08
CA GLY A 51 10.88 -9.97 -1.33
C GLY A 51 10.89 -10.50 0.11
N LYS A 52 11.96 -11.16 0.56
CA LYS A 52 12.11 -11.68 1.93
C LYS A 52 12.51 -10.57 2.91
N VAL A 53 12.14 -10.71 4.18
CA VAL A 53 12.55 -9.80 5.27
C VAL A 53 14.07 -9.70 5.33
N ASP A 54 14.60 -8.48 5.36
CA ASP A 54 16.03 -8.25 5.48
C ASP A 54 16.52 -8.45 6.92
N LYS A 55 17.22 -9.58 7.14
CA LYS A 55 17.77 -9.98 8.44
C LYS A 55 18.99 -9.16 8.89
N ARG A 56 19.48 -8.22 8.07
CA ARG A 56 20.56 -7.29 8.48
C ARG A 56 20.02 -6.17 9.37
N THR A 57 18.75 -5.83 9.22
CA THR A 57 18.06 -4.83 10.04
C THR A 57 17.74 -5.34 11.45
N LYS A 58 17.61 -4.43 12.42
CA LYS A 58 17.25 -4.77 13.81
C LYS A 58 15.95 -5.57 13.88
N GLU A 59 14.91 -5.09 13.19
CA GLU A 59 13.60 -5.75 13.09
C GLU A 59 13.71 -7.15 12.46
N GLY A 60 14.49 -7.29 11.39
CA GLY A 60 14.70 -8.57 10.72
C GLY A 60 15.44 -9.59 11.60
N LYS A 61 16.41 -9.15 12.41
CA LYS A 61 17.11 -10.00 13.39
C LYS A 61 16.16 -10.49 14.48
N GLU A 62 15.32 -9.61 15.01
CA GLU A 62 14.31 -9.96 16.03
C GLU A 62 13.30 -10.98 15.50
N ILE A 63 12.79 -10.78 14.28
CA ILE A 63 11.88 -11.75 13.63
C ILE A 63 12.58 -13.10 13.43
N ALA A 64 13.83 -13.09 12.96
CA ALA A 64 14.60 -14.32 12.78
C ALA A 64 14.80 -15.08 14.10
N ALA A 65 15.09 -14.37 15.19
CA ALA A 65 15.25 -14.95 16.53
C ALA A 65 13.94 -15.55 17.06
N ARG A 66 12.81 -14.83 16.92
CA ARG A 66 11.48 -15.35 17.30
C ARG A 66 11.14 -16.63 16.52
N MET A 67 11.40 -16.64 15.22
CA MET A 67 11.16 -17.81 14.38
C MET A 67 12.07 -18.99 14.74
N ALA A 68 13.33 -18.74 15.13
CA ALA A 68 14.23 -19.78 15.61
C ALA A 68 13.73 -20.40 16.94
N LYS A 69 13.27 -19.56 17.87
CA LYS A 69 12.67 -20.03 19.14
C LYS A 69 11.43 -20.89 18.89
N ALA A 70 10.55 -20.45 17.98
CA ALA A 70 9.37 -21.22 17.59
C ALA A 70 9.72 -22.58 16.98
N ARG A 71 10.74 -22.64 16.10
CA ARG A 71 11.22 -23.90 15.52
C ARG A 71 11.76 -24.87 16.58
N LYS A 72 12.54 -24.36 17.53
CA LYS A 72 13.06 -25.17 18.65
C LYS A 72 11.93 -25.71 19.54
N ALA A 73 10.92 -24.89 19.82
CA ALA A 73 9.75 -25.30 20.58
C ALA A 73 8.94 -26.39 19.85
N LYS A 74 8.70 -26.22 18.55
CA LYS A 74 7.98 -27.22 17.72
C LYS A 74 8.65 -28.59 17.74
N ASN A 75 9.98 -28.63 17.69
CA ASN A 75 10.74 -29.88 17.71
C ASN A 75 11.17 -30.32 19.11
N SER A 76 10.61 -29.74 20.18
CA SER A 76 11.08 -29.98 21.55
C SER A 76 10.96 -31.44 21.99
N LEU A 77 9.85 -32.11 21.68
CA LEU A 77 9.65 -33.53 21.98
C LEU A 77 10.65 -34.41 21.21
N ALA A 78 10.75 -34.23 19.89
CA ALA A 78 11.68 -34.99 19.05
C ALA A 78 13.14 -34.78 19.47
N ASN A 79 13.52 -33.55 19.83
CA ASN A 79 14.85 -33.23 20.35
C ASN A 79 15.10 -33.87 21.73
N ARG A 80 14.08 -33.95 22.59
CA ARG A 80 14.16 -34.67 23.88
C ARG A 80 14.37 -36.16 23.66
N LEU A 81 13.58 -36.79 22.80
CA LEU A 81 13.72 -38.21 22.47
C LEU A 81 15.10 -38.51 21.87
N LYS A 82 15.55 -37.70 20.90
CA LYS A 82 16.91 -37.81 20.34
C LYS A 82 18.02 -37.67 21.37
N ARG A 83 17.81 -36.97 22.48
CA ARG A 83 18.81 -36.82 23.55
C ARG A 83 18.80 -38.00 24.52
N LEU A 84 17.62 -38.57 24.77
CA LEU A 84 17.45 -39.70 25.69
C LEU A 84 17.92 -41.03 25.08
N PHE A 85 17.80 -41.17 23.76
CA PHE A 85 18.16 -42.38 23.03
C PHE A 85 19.38 -42.16 22.11
N ARG A 86 20.33 -41.31 22.55
CA ARG A 86 21.61 -41.12 21.87
C ARG A 86 22.70 -41.98 22.47
#